data_AF-A0A147BGM1-F1
#
_entry.id   AF-A0A147BGM1-F1
#
_cell.length_a   1.000
_cell.length_b   1.000
_cell.length_c   1.000
_cell.angle_alpha   90.00
_cell.angle_beta   90.00
_cell.angle_gamma   90.00
#
_symmetry.space_group_name_H-M   'P 1'
#
loop_
_entity.id
_entity.type
_entity.pdbx_description
1 polymer ?
#
loop_
_entity_poly.entity_id
_entity_poly.type
_entity_poly.pdbx_seq_one_letter_code
_entity_poly.pdbx_strand_id
1 'polypeptide(L)'
;LIAALAVFAFTSVASLTVGLELDGIISGFVSAYLKVGEPYLRCGYGALTAYWHGTAMYAMHLMMLAALTWDGNFYDVALFWCGCSVNSTTVLLLGVATGKHGITPGAMFYLVVAVMVPCFLYQLRHQRIVQTMTGPRKRLKHRKGDIMFLCYLCAAGFIAIFRGLAVLGTNVGWITRYVTFVEPYLLQRDPAPFAKMQMLVYLFHHLPLQFASAFALLVPGCHWMPDLSVFMAGAMLQGQVAHIGASFHPRTPYVMRVPPEPASWVTFWAVNLLVALGPQFLAYRCQGDTDFFALRSVGDRKLS
;
A
#
# COMPACT_ATOMS: atom_id res chain seq x y z
N LEU A 1 -6.63 -17.94 -15.48
CA LEU A 1 -5.68 -17.52 -14.41
C LEU A 1 -4.27 -17.34 -14.94
N ILE A 2 -3.65 -18.37 -15.52
CA ILE A 2 -2.29 -18.31 -16.10
C ILE A 2 -2.13 -17.16 -17.10
N ALA A 3 -3.03 -17.04 -18.09
CA ALA A 3 -2.97 -15.96 -19.08
C ALA A 3 -3.05 -14.55 -18.45
N ALA A 4 -3.89 -14.37 -17.42
CA ALA A 4 -4.00 -13.09 -16.72
C ALA A 4 -2.70 -12.75 -15.96
N LEU A 5 -2.12 -13.72 -15.27
CA LEU A 5 -0.83 -13.57 -14.59
C LEU A 5 0.31 -13.27 -15.57
N ALA A 6 0.31 -13.91 -16.74
CA ALA A 6 1.28 -13.64 -17.80
C ALA A 6 1.16 -12.20 -18.34
N VAL A 7 -0.07 -11.71 -18.54
CA VAL A 7 -0.32 -10.30 -18.92
C VAL A 7 0.19 -9.35 -17.84
N PHE A 8 -0.08 -9.62 -16.56
CA PHE A 8 0.43 -8.76 -15.48
C PHE A 8 1.97 -8.82 -15.33
N ALA A 9 2.58 -9.98 -15.58
CA ALA A 9 4.02 -10.12 -15.62
C ALA A 9 4.60 -9.27 -16.77
N PHE A 10 3.98 -9.30 -17.95
CA PHE A 10 4.36 -8.46 -19.08
C PHE A 10 4.22 -6.97 -18.78
N THR A 11 3.11 -6.52 -18.18
CA THR A 11 2.94 -5.10 -17.79
C THR A 11 3.94 -4.67 -16.74
N SER A 12 4.38 -5.57 -15.86
CA SER A 12 5.46 -5.31 -14.91
C SER A 12 6.78 -5.05 -15.64
N VAL A 13 7.15 -5.86 -16.63
CA VAL A 13 8.35 -5.63 -17.46
C VAL A 13 8.26 -4.28 -18.19
N ALA A 14 7.10 -3.94 -18.76
CA ALA A 14 6.89 -2.63 -19.37
C ALA A 14 7.07 -1.48 -18.36
N SER A 15 6.61 -1.66 -17.11
CA SER A 15 6.80 -0.69 -16.02
C SER A 15 8.29 -0.54 -15.65
N LEU A 16 9.06 -1.64 -15.65
CA LEU A 16 10.50 -1.56 -15.41
C LEU A 16 11.19 -0.72 -16.49
N THR A 17 10.84 -0.92 -17.77
CA THR A 17 11.33 -0.11 -18.89
C THR A 17 11.02 1.38 -18.70
N VAL A 18 9.81 1.70 -18.20
CA VAL A 18 9.45 3.08 -17.84
C VAL A 18 10.36 3.64 -16.75
N GLY A 19 10.60 2.90 -15.66
CA GLY A 19 11.48 3.34 -14.57
C GLY A 19 12.91 3.62 -15.05
N LEU A 20 13.49 2.66 -15.80
CA LEU A 20 14.84 2.77 -16.35
C LEU A 20 14.99 3.94 -17.33
N GLU A 21 13.97 4.21 -18.15
CA GLU A 21 14.00 5.33 -19.08
C GLU A 21 13.80 6.68 -18.39
N LEU A 22 12.97 6.72 -17.34
CA LEU A 22 12.85 7.91 -16.50
C LEU A 22 14.19 8.24 -15.84
N ASP A 23 15.00 7.29 -15.43
CA ASP A 23 16.32 7.59 -14.86
C ASP A 23 17.43 7.76 -15.91
N GLY A 24 17.11 7.58 -17.19
CA GLY A 24 18.07 7.72 -18.29
C GLY A 24 19.09 6.57 -18.37
N ILE A 25 18.81 5.44 -17.72
CA ILE A 25 19.62 4.21 -17.82
C ILE A 25 19.45 3.59 -19.21
N ILE A 26 18.23 3.67 -19.75
CA ILE A 26 17.92 3.32 -21.14
C ILE A 26 17.27 4.52 -21.83
N SER A 27 17.30 4.55 -23.16
CA SER A 27 16.73 5.64 -23.94
C SER A 27 16.03 5.15 -25.20
N GLY A 28 14.85 5.69 -25.50
CA GLY A 28 14.19 5.52 -26.79
C GLY A 28 13.19 4.35 -26.87
N PHE A 29 12.93 3.65 -25.76
CA PHE A 29 11.99 2.52 -25.74
C PHE A 29 10.54 2.98 -25.54
N VAL A 30 10.32 3.85 -24.55
CA VAL A 30 9.03 4.39 -24.13
C VAL A 30 9.01 5.91 -24.08
N SER A 31 10.03 6.59 -24.64
CA SER A 31 10.12 8.06 -24.74
C SER A 31 8.87 8.72 -25.32
N ALA A 32 8.33 8.18 -26.41
CA ALA A 32 7.13 8.73 -27.04
C ALA A 32 5.90 8.56 -26.13
N TYR A 33 5.79 7.40 -25.49
CA TYR A 33 4.73 7.10 -24.54
C TYR A 33 4.77 8.00 -23.30
N LEU A 34 5.95 8.26 -22.73
CA LEU A 34 6.10 9.20 -21.60
C LEU A 34 5.87 10.66 -22.00
N LYS A 35 6.05 11.02 -23.27
CA LYS A 35 5.79 12.39 -23.74
C LYS A 35 4.31 12.63 -24.05
N VAL A 36 3.64 11.67 -24.67
CA VAL A 36 2.28 11.84 -25.21
C VAL A 36 1.22 11.07 -24.44
N GLY A 37 1.52 9.83 -24.03
CA GLY A 37 0.57 8.95 -23.34
C GLY A 37 0.45 9.25 -21.85
N GLU A 38 1.59 9.25 -21.13
CA GLU A 38 1.62 9.38 -19.66
C GLU A 38 2.64 10.42 -19.17
N PRO A 39 2.47 11.70 -19.51
CA PRO A 39 3.38 12.77 -19.11
C PRO A 39 3.46 12.97 -17.59
N TYR A 40 2.41 12.63 -16.84
CA TYR A 40 2.39 12.71 -15.38
C TYR A 40 3.38 11.76 -14.69
N LEU A 41 3.80 10.68 -15.34
CA LEU A 41 4.80 9.76 -14.79
C LEU A 41 6.21 10.34 -14.79
N ARG A 42 6.45 11.48 -15.46
CA ARG A 42 7.77 12.12 -15.55
C ARG A 42 8.18 12.87 -14.28
N CYS A 43 8.02 12.23 -13.12
CA CYS A 43 8.35 12.73 -11.79
C CYS A 43 8.94 11.63 -10.91
N GLY A 44 9.38 11.99 -9.69
CA GLY A 44 9.92 11.01 -8.74
C GLY A 44 8.94 9.88 -8.42
N TYR A 45 7.67 10.22 -8.14
CA TYR A 45 6.64 9.21 -7.87
C TYR A 45 6.45 8.22 -9.01
N GLY A 46 6.40 8.70 -10.25
CA GLY A 46 6.23 7.86 -11.44
C GLY A 46 7.40 6.90 -11.62
N ALA A 47 8.64 7.37 -11.45
CA ALA A 47 9.83 6.52 -11.50
C ALA A 47 9.80 5.42 -10.43
N LEU A 48 9.57 5.77 -9.17
CA LEU A 48 9.56 4.79 -8.08
C LEU A 48 8.40 3.79 -8.17
N THR A 49 7.22 4.26 -8.57
CA THR A 49 6.07 3.38 -8.78
C THR A 49 6.35 2.40 -9.93
N ALA A 50 6.97 2.88 -11.01
CA ALA A 50 7.37 2.06 -12.15
C ALA A 50 8.41 1.00 -11.74
N TYR A 51 9.39 1.33 -10.89
CA TYR A 51 10.30 0.33 -10.32
C TYR A 51 9.59 -0.67 -9.42
N TRP A 52 8.69 -0.23 -8.53
CA TRP A 52 7.92 -1.15 -7.69
C TRP A 52 7.09 -2.13 -8.52
N HIS A 53 6.41 -1.63 -9.55
CA HIS A 53 5.68 -2.46 -10.50
C HIS A 53 6.61 -3.40 -11.26
N GLY A 54 7.76 -2.91 -11.72
CA GLY A 54 8.74 -3.70 -12.47
C GLY A 54 9.50 -4.74 -11.67
N THR A 55 9.55 -4.63 -10.34
CA THR A 55 10.35 -5.51 -9.48
C THR A 55 9.48 -6.29 -8.50
N ALA A 56 8.94 -5.63 -7.47
CA ALA A 56 8.17 -6.27 -6.41
C ALA A 56 6.89 -6.92 -6.95
N MET A 57 6.11 -6.20 -7.78
CA MET A 57 4.91 -6.77 -8.38
C MET A 57 5.27 -7.92 -9.32
N TYR A 58 6.30 -7.76 -10.15
CA TYR A 58 6.81 -8.82 -11.02
C TYR A 58 7.19 -10.09 -10.25
N ALA A 59 7.93 -9.95 -9.14
CA ALA A 59 8.30 -11.07 -8.29
C ALA A 59 7.07 -11.79 -7.73
N MET A 60 6.05 -11.05 -7.27
CA MET A 60 4.80 -11.65 -6.82
C MET A 60 4.06 -12.38 -7.96
N HIS A 61 4.05 -11.86 -9.18
CA HIS A 61 3.49 -12.55 -10.34
C HIS A 61 4.21 -13.88 -10.61
N LEU A 62 5.55 -13.90 -10.55
CA LEU A 62 6.34 -15.12 -10.70
C LEU A 62 6.07 -16.12 -9.58
N MET A 63 5.96 -15.67 -8.33
CA MET A 63 5.60 -16.53 -7.20
C MET A 63 4.23 -17.16 -7.39
N MET A 64 3.23 -16.38 -7.80
CA MET A 64 1.88 -16.89 -8.09
C MET A 64 1.88 -17.88 -9.26
N LEU A 65 2.64 -17.60 -10.33
CA LEU A 65 2.79 -18.52 -11.46
C LEU A 65 3.46 -19.84 -11.04
N ALA A 66 4.55 -19.77 -10.27
CA ALA A 66 5.25 -20.95 -9.76
C ALA A 66 4.35 -21.79 -8.85
N ALA A 67 3.65 -21.14 -7.91
CA ALA A 67 2.70 -21.82 -7.05
C ALA A 67 1.59 -22.50 -7.87
N LEU A 68 1.05 -21.83 -8.89
CA LEU A 68 0.04 -22.40 -9.77
C LEU A 68 0.56 -23.61 -10.57
N THR A 69 1.84 -23.59 -11.00
CA THR A 69 2.45 -24.74 -11.69
C THR A 69 2.73 -25.93 -10.77
N TRP A 70 2.88 -25.69 -9.47
CA TRP A 70 3.12 -26.73 -8.46
C TRP A 70 1.88 -27.08 -7.64
N ASP A 71 0.68 -26.66 -8.09
CA ASP A 71 -0.59 -26.86 -7.40
C ASP A 71 -0.60 -26.37 -5.93
N GLY A 72 0.15 -25.30 -5.67
CA GLY A 72 0.30 -24.67 -4.37
C GLY A 72 -0.72 -23.54 -4.13
N ASN A 73 -0.95 -23.24 -2.84
CA ASN A 73 -1.76 -22.08 -2.44
C ASN A 73 -0.92 -20.79 -2.51
N PHE A 74 -1.44 -19.76 -3.17
CA PHE A 74 -0.83 -18.44 -3.27
C PHE A 74 -1.79 -17.32 -2.87
N TYR A 75 -2.86 -17.65 -2.14
CA TYR A 75 -3.90 -16.71 -1.72
C TYR A 75 -3.33 -15.50 -0.98
N ASP A 76 -2.41 -15.69 -0.04
CA ASP A 76 -1.81 -14.59 0.73
C ASP A 76 -0.94 -13.69 -0.14
N VAL A 77 -0.17 -14.27 -1.07
CA VAL A 77 0.65 -13.51 -2.04
C VAL A 77 -0.26 -12.69 -2.96
N ALA A 78 -1.33 -13.30 -3.47
CA ALA A 78 -2.33 -12.62 -4.27
C ALA A 78 -3.00 -11.49 -3.49
N LEU A 79 -3.33 -11.69 -2.22
CA LEU A 79 -3.98 -10.69 -1.38
C LEU A 79 -3.06 -9.51 -1.08
N PHE A 80 -1.78 -9.77 -0.82
CA PHE A 80 -0.76 -8.75 -0.67
C PHE A 80 -0.59 -7.94 -1.96
N TRP A 81 -0.48 -8.63 -3.11
CA TRP A 81 -0.44 -8.01 -4.42
C TRP A 81 -1.67 -7.15 -4.69
N CYS A 82 -2.87 -7.60 -4.30
CA CYS A 82 -4.10 -6.82 -4.43
C CYS A 82 -4.04 -5.53 -3.61
N GLY A 83 -3.53 -5.59 -2.37
CA GLY A 83 -3.29 -4.41 -1.54
C GLY A 83 -2.40 -3.39 -2.25
N CYS A 84 -1.27 -3.86 -2.79
CA CYS A 84 -0.34 -3.03 -3.57
C CYS A 84 -1.03 -2.38 -4.78
N SER A 85 -1.77 -3.18 -5.55
CA SER A 85 -2.48 -2.74 -6.75
C SER A 85 -3.56 -1.70 -6.44
N VAL A 86 -4.35 -1.91 -5.38
CA VAL A 86 -5.42 -0.97 -5.00
C VAL A 86 -4.83 0.36 -4.55
N ASN A 87 -3.83 0.37 -3.66
CA ASN A 87 -3.21 1.62 -3.23
C ASN A 87 -2.58 2.36 -4.42
N SER A 88 -1.74 1.67 -5.20
CA SER A 88 -1.04 2.26 -6.34
C SER A 88 -2.01 2.86 -7.36
N THR A 89 -3.05 2.11 -7.72
CA THR A 89 -4.04 2.51 -8.73
C THR A 89 -4.87 3.69 -8.23
N THR A 90 -5.29 3.66 -6.96
CA THR A 90 -6.10 4.74 -6.36
C THR A 90 -5.31 6.05 -6.34
N VAL A 91 -4.06 6.03 -5.86
CA VAL A 91 -3.20 7.23 -5.81
C VAL A 91 -2.88 7.73 -7.20
N LEU A 92 -2.61 6.84 -8.15
CA LEU A 92 -2.32 7.22 -9.53
C LEU A 92 -3.53 7.88 -10.18
N LEU A 93 -4.71 7.24 -10.14
CA LEU A 93 -5.93 7.78 -10.75
C LEU A 93 -6.34 9.13 -10.13
N LEU A 94 -6.31 9.24 -8.80
CA LEU A 94 -6.62 10.50 -8.11
C LEU A 94 -5.58 11.59 -8.42
N GLY A 95 -4.30 11.23 -8.46
CA GLY A 95 -3.21 12.16 -8.78
C GLY A 95 -3.32 12.68 -10.21
N VAL A 96 -3.62 11.79 -11.17
CA VAL A 96 -3.81 12.17 -12.57
C VAL A 96 -5.05 13.04 -12.74
N ALA A 97 -6.18 12.66 -12.14
CA ALA A 97 -7.45 13.40 -12.25
C ALA A 97 -7.35 14.83 -11.69
N THR A 98 -6.47 15.05 -10.69
CA THR A 98 -6.25 16.36 -10.06
C THR A 98 -4.96 17.05 -10.52
N GLY A 99 -4.23 16.43 -11.45
CA GLY A 99 -2.95 16.91 -11.97
C GLY A 99 -3.11 17.79 -13.21
N LYS A 100 -2.00 18.40 -13.64
CA LYS A 100 -1.97 19.37 -14.74
C LYS A 100 -2.41 18.80 -16.10
N HIS A 101 -2.20 17.50 -16.30
CA HIS A 101 -2.43 16.85 -17.59
C HIS A 101 -3.85 16.26 -17.75
N GLY A 102 -4.66 16.26 -16.69
CA GLY A 102 -5.97 15.59 -16.69
C GLY A 102 -5.88 14.08 -16.96
N ILE A 103 -7.04 13.44 -17.16
CA ILE A 103 -7.12 12.00 -17.43
C ILE A 103 -6.70 11.73 -18.88
N THR A 104 -5.53 11.10 -19.06
CA THR A 104 -5.07 10.66 -20.38
C THR A 104 -5.63 9.27 -20.74
N PRO A 105 -5.63 8.88 -22.02
CA PRO A 105 -6.00 7.52 -22.42
C PRO A 105 -5.17 6.42 -21.72
N GLY A 106 -3.89 6.69 -21.43
CA GLY A 106 -3.03 5.78 -20.65
C GLY A 106 -3.56 5.60 -19.22
N ALA A 107 -3.97 6.69 -18.57
CA ALA A 107 -4.55 6.65 -17.23
C ALA A 107 -5.82 5.77 -17.15
N MET A 108 -6.60 5.67 -18.24
CA MET A 108 -7.79 4.80 -18.29
C MET A 108 -7.44 3.32 -18.19
N PHE A 109 -6.24 2.89 -18.60
CA PHE A 109 -5.81 1.50 -18.47
C PHE A 109 -5.75 1.05 -17.00
N TYR A 110 -5.43 1.96 -16.09
CA TYR A 110 -5.43 1.66 -14.66
C TYR A 110 -6.84 1.40 -14.10
N LEU A 111 -7.91 1.88 -14.76
CA LEU A 111 -9.28 1.50 -14.40
C LEU A 111 -9.54 0.01 -14.66
N VAL A 112 -8.95 -0.55 -15.72
CA VAL A 112 -9.02 -2.00 -15.99
C VAL A 112 -8.37 -2.76 -14.85
N VAL A 113 -7.19 -2.34 -14.39
CA VAL A 113 -6.52 -2.94 -13.22
C VAL A 113 -7.40 -2.84 -11.97
N ALA A 114 -8.03 -1.68 -11.73
CA ALA A 114 -8.92 -1.48 -10.58
C ALA A 114 -10.10 -2.47 -10.56
N VAL A 115 -10.66 -2.82 -11.73
CA VAL A 115 -11.75 -3.80 -11.85
C VAL A 115 -11.22 -5.25 -11.81
N MET A 116 -10.05 -5.50 -12.37
CA MET A 116 -9.47 -6.85 -12.44
C MET A 116 -9.05 -7.38 -11.07
N VAL A 117 -8.54 -6.53 -10.18
CA VAL A 117 -8.11 -6.91 -8.83
C VAL A 117 -9.21 -7.61 -8.01
N PRO A 118 -10.42 -7.05 -7.83
CA PRO A 118 -11.49 -7.72 -7.10
C PRO A 118 -12.00 -8.98 -7.82
N CYS A 119 -12.05 -8.98 -9.16
CA CYS A 119 -12.38 -10.19 -9.92
C CYS A 119 -11.37 -11.32 -9.68
N PHE A 120 -10.08 -10.99 -9.62
CA PHE A 120 -9.01 -11.95 -9.35
C PHE A 120 -9.11 -12.53 -7.93
N LEU A 121 -9.33 -11.69 -6.91
CA LEU A 121 -9.55 -12.17 -5.54
C LEU A 121 -10.79 -13.06 -5.41
N TYR A 122 -11.87 -12.69 -6.10
CA TYR A 122 -13.10 -13.48 -6.10
C TYR A 122 -12.86 -14.88 -6.69
N GLN A 123 -12.06 -15.00 -7.75
CA GLN A 123 -11.68 -16.29 -8.31
C GLN A 123 -10.89 -17.14 -7.31
N LEU A 124 -10.06 -16.52 -6.46
CA LEU A 124 -9.23 -17.21 -5.46
C LEU A 124 -9.95 -17.52 -4.14
N ARG A 125 -11.24 -17.17 -3.99
CA ARG A 125 -12.00 -17.42 -2.76
C ARG A 125 -12.00 -18.87 -2.29
N HIS A 126 -11.82 -19.82 -3.20
CA HIS A 126 -11.79 -21.25 -2.89
C HIS A 126 -10.47 -21.68 -2.24
N GLN A 127 -9.40 -20.93 -2.43
CA GLN A 127 -8.10 -21.15 -1.78
C GLN A 127 -8.03 -20.54 -0.37
N ARG A 128 -9.04 -19.75 0.01
CA ARG A 128 -9.12 -19.12 1.32
C ARG A 128 -9.42 -20.16 2.40
N ILE A 129 -8.53 -20.27 3.37
CA ILE A 129 -8.69 -21.19 4.50
C ILE A 129 -9.23 -20.41 5.70
N VAL A 130 -10.45 -20.74 6.14
CA VAL A 130 -11.04 -20.16 7.35
C VAL A 130 -10.90 -21.15 8.50
N GLN A 131 -10.05 -20.82 9.47
CA GLN A 131 -9.85 -21.69 10.62
C GLN A 131 -11.06 -21.69 11.55
N THR A 132 -11.32 -22.85 12.14
CA THR A 132 -12.31 -23.06 13.20
C THR A 132 -11.60 -23.47 14.47
N MET A 133 -12.06 -22.92 15.60
CA MET A 133 -11.49 -23.23 16.90
C MET A 133 -12.47 -23.95 17.81
N THR A 134 -11.91 -24.86 18.61
CA THR A 134 -12.53 -25.54 19.75
C THR A 134 -11.79 -25.10 21.02
N GLY A 135 -12.48 -24.42 21.93
CA GLY A 135 -11.92 -23.99 23.23
C GLY A 135 -12.00 -22.49 23.56
N PRO A 136 -11.59 -22.11 24.79
CA PRO A 136 -11.75 -20.75 25.29
C PRO A 136 -10.71 -19.79 24.69
N ARG A 137 -11.19 -18.62 24.25
CA ARG A 137 -10.33 -17.58 23.68
C ARG A 137 -9.57 -16.82 24.77
N LYS A 138 -8.27 -16.60 24.55
CA LYS A 138 -7.41 -15.85 25.49
C LYS A 138 -7.90 -14.41 25.63
N ARG A 139 -8.01 -13.93 26.87
CA ARG A 139 -8.33 -12.52 27.19
C ARG A 139 -7.19 -11.59 26.75
N LEU A 140 -7.51 -10.34 26.42
CA LEU A 140 -6.54 -9.33 25.95
C LEU A 140 -5.32 -9.15 26.87
N LYS A 141 -5.51 -9.23 28.19
CA LYS A 141 -4.40 -9.10 29.18
C LYS A 141 -3.30 -10.15 29.02
N HIS A 142 -3.63 -11.33 28.47
CA HIS A 142 -2.67 -12.40 28.20
C HIS A 142 -2.08 -12.32 26.77
N ARG A 143 -2.52 -11.34 25.98
CA ARG A 143 -2.15 -11.10 24.59
C ARG A 143 -1.32 -9.82 24.47
N LYS A 144 -0.12 -9.82 25.08
CA LYS A 144 0.76 -8.64 25.15
C LYS A 144 1.08 -8.06 23.76
N GLY A 145 1.26 -8.90 22.75
CA GLY A 145 1.49 -8.46 21.37
C GLY A 145 0.34 -7.64 20.81
N ASP A 146 -0.91 -8.01 21.11
CA ASP A 146 -2.09 -7.30 20.61
C ASP A 146 -2.28 -5.94 21.29
N ILE A 147 -1.84 -5.79 22.55
CA ILE A 147 -1.77 -4.47 23.22
C ILE A 147 -0.75 -3.56 22.52
N MET A 148 0.43 -4.09 22.20
CA MET A 148 1.45 -3.34 21.44
C MET A 148 0.91 -2.91 20.07
N PHE A 149 0.20 -3.80 19.35
CA PHE A 149 -0.41 -3.47 18.08
C PHE A 149 -1.54 -2.46 18.19
N LEU A 150 -2.33 -2.46 19.27
CA LEU A 150 -3.30 -1.39 19.53
C LEU A 150 -2.61 -0.03 19.73
N CYS A 151 -1.53 0.04 20.50
CA CYS A 151 -0.74 1.27 20.64
C CYS A 151 -0.16 1.72 19.29
N TYR A 152 0.37 0.79 18.50
CA TYR A 152 0.83 1.06 17.14
C TYR A 152 -0.30 1.61 16.25
N LEU A 153 -1.49 1.00 16.24
CA LEU A 153 -2.63 1.46 15.44
C LEU A 153 -3.07 2.87 15.86
N CYS A 154 -3.04 3.19 17.15
CA CYS A 154 -3.28 4.55 17.62
C CYS A 154 -2.23 5.55 17.10
N ALA A 155 -0.94 5.19 17.17
CA ALA A 155 0.14 6.04 16.66
C ALA A 155 0.08 6.23 15.13
N ALA A 156 -0.15 5.14 14.39
CA ALA A 156 -0.31 5.17 12.93
C ALA A 156 -1.56 5.96 12.51
N GLY A 157 -2.66 5.83 13.26
CA GLY A 157 -3.88 6.61 13.04
C GLY A 157 -3.66 8.09 13.28
N PHE A 158 -2.93 8.46 14.35
CA PHE A 158 -2.52 9.83 14.58
C PHE A 158 -1.67 10.39 13.42
N ILE A 159 -0.69 9.62 12.93
CA ILE A 159 0.13 10.02 11.77
C ILE A 159 -0.72 10.21 10.52
N ALA A 160 -1.68 9.32 10.25
CA ALA A 160 -2.57 9.42 9.10
C ALA A 160 -3.44 10.69 9.16
N ILE A 161 -4.00 11.00 10.34
CA ILE A 161 -4.76 12.23 10.57
C ILE A 161 -3.85 13.44 10.41
N PHE A 162 -2.68 13.43 11.05
CA PHE A 162 -1.71 14.51 11.01
C PHE A 162 -1.27 14.85 9.58
N ARG A 163 -0.83 13.85 8.81
CA ARG A 163 -0.42 14.02 7.40
C ARG A 163 -1.60 14.37 6.49
N GLY A 164 -2.78 13.82 6.76
CA GLY A 164 -4.01 14.16 6.05
C GLY A 164 -4.39 15.64 6.22
N LEU A 165 -4.36 16.15 7.45
CA LEU A 165 -4.59 17.57 7.75
C LEU A 165 -3.50 18.46 7.15
N ALA A 166 -2.25 17.99 7.14
CA ALA A 166 -1.13 18.70 6.54
C ALA A 166 -1.37 18.99 5.04
N VAL A 167 -1.82 17.99 4.27
CA VAL A 167 -2.04 18.14 2.83
C VAL A 167 -3.37 18.81 2.47
N LEU A 168 -4.31 18.88 3.41
CA LEU A 168 -5.55 19.66 3.30
C LEU A 168 -5.34 21.16 3.57
N GLY A 169 -4.21 21.56 4.13
CA GLY A 169 -3.85 22.97 4.34
C GLY A 169 -4.34 23.55 5.66
N THR A 170 -4.01 22.88 6.78
CA THR A 170 -4.30 23.41 8.12
C THR A 170 -3.41 24.60 8.50
N ASN A 171 -3.92 25.50 9.35
CA ASN A 171 -3.17 26.65 9.90
C ASN A 171 -2.51 26.35 11.25
N VAL A 172 -2.13 25.09 11.46
CA VAL A 172 -1.57 24.61 12.71
C VAL A 172 -0.05 24.65 12.62
N GLY A 173 0.59 25.55 13.38
CA GLY A 173 1.99 25.91 13.18
C GLY A 173 3.00 24.76 13.23
N TRP A 174 2.77 23.73 14.06
CA TRP A 174 3.65 22.55 14.14
C TRP A 174 3.46 21.58 12.96
N ILE A 175 2.24 21.48 12.40
CA ILE A 175 2.01 20.73 11.15
C ILE A 175 2.70 21.45 9.99
N THR A 176 2.59 22.77 9.91
CA THR A 176 3.29 23.56 8.90
C THR A 176 4.80 23.41 9.02
N ARG A 177 5.36 23.46 10.24
CA ARG A 177 6.79 23.19 10.48
C ARG A 177 7.21 21.79 10.02
N TYR A 178 6.41 20.76 10.30
CA TYR A 178 6.69 19.41 9.82
C TYR A 178 6.77 19.34 8.30
N VAL A 179 5.79 19.94 7.60
CA VAL A 179 5.80 19.95 6.14
C VAL A 179 7.01 20.72 5.60
N THR A 180 7.38 21.85 6.21
CA THR A 180 8.51 22.66 5.73
C THR A 180 9.87 22.03 6.03
N PHE A 181 10.06 21.40 7.19
CA PHE A 181 11.37 20.94 7.64
C PHE A 181 11.56 19.42 7.54
N VAL A 182 10.49 18.63 7.46
CA VAL A 182 10.59 17.15 7.43
C VAL A 182 10.13 16.59 6.09
N GLU A 183 8.94 16.97 5.61
CA GLU A 183 8.37 16.46 4.36
C GLU A 183 7.86 17.53 3.39
N PRO A 184 8.77 18.33 2.78
CA PRO A 184 8.40 19.33 1.76
C PRO A 184 7.70 18.72 0.54
N TYR A 185 7.99 17.44 0.26
CA TYR A 185 7.43 16.68 -0.86
C TYR A 185 5.89 16.66 -0.84
N LEU A 186 5.26 16.77 0.33
CA LEU A 186 3.80 16.84 0.48
C LEU A 186 3.17 18.06 -0.22
N LEU A 187 3.96 19.11 -0.46
CA LEU A 187 3.51 20.32 -1.15
C LEU A 187 3.64 20.23 -2.67
N GLN A 188 4.21 19.15 -3.22
CA GLN A 188 4.42 19.03 -4.66
C GLN A 188 3.09 18.92 -5.40
N ARG A 189 2.91 19.78 -6.41
CA ARG A 189 1.71 19.83 -7.27
C ARG A 189 1.97 19.38 -8.70
N ASP A 190 3.16 19.68 -9.23
CA ASP A 190 3.53 19.34 -10.60
C ASP A 190 4.37 18.07 -10.67
N PRO A 191 4.17 17.20 -11.69
CA PRO A 191 3.12 17.26 -12.71
C PRO A 191 1.72 16.85 -12.18
N ALA A 192 1.69 16.19 -11.03
CA ALA A 192 0.49 15.78 -10.32
C ALA A 192 0.77 15.68 -8.80
N PRO A 193 -0.23 15.91 -7.93
CA PRO A 193 -0.06 15.95 -6.48
C PRO A 193 -0.07 14.55 -5.83
N PHE A 194 0.76 13.61 -6.31
CA PHE A 194 0.74 12.21 -5.86
C PHE A 194 1.00 12.05 -4.34
N ALA A 195 1.96 12.80 -3.78
CA ALA A 195 2.26 12.77 -2.35
C ALA A 195 1.03 13.13 -1.50
N LYS A 196 0.33 14.20 -1.92
CA LYS A 196 -0.94 14.62 -1.31
C LYS A 196 -2.00 13.54 -1.43
N MET A 197 -2.16 12.94 -2.61
CA MET A 197 -3.15 11.87 -2.82
C MET A 197 -2.84 10.64 -1.97
N GLN A 198 -1.58 10.25 -1.81
CA GLN A 198 -1.19 9.15 -0.92
C GLN A 198 -1.58 9.41 0.54
N MET A 199 -1.40 10.64 1.04
CA MET A 199 -1.83 11.00 2.40
C MET A 199 -3.35 11.02 2.56
N LEU A 200 -4.10 11.45 1.53
CA LEU A 200 -5.56 11.40 1.54
C LEU A 200 -6.08 9.97 1.48
N VAL A 201 -5.42 9.08 0.72
CA VAL A 201 -5.74 7.64 0.73
C VAL A 201 -5.47 7.05 2.12
N TYR A 202 -4.39 7.45 2.80
CA TYR A 202 -4.17 7.04 4.19
C TYR A 202 -5.27 7.55 5.13
N LEU A 203 -5.68 8.82 5.00
CA LEU A 203 -6.71 9.41 5.84
C LEU A 203 -8.10 8.79 5.61
N PHE A 204 -8.52 8.61 4.35
CA PHE A 204 -9.89 8.26 4.02
C PHE A 204 -10.12 6.77 3.77
N HIS A 205 -9.08 6.01 3.38
CA HIS A 205 -9.20 4.58 3.12
C HIS A 205 -8.47 3.75 4.18
N HIS A 206 -7.21 4.07 4.49
CA HIS A 206 -6.43 3.25 5.42
C HIS A 206 -6.88 3.41 6.87
N LEU A 207 -7.15 4.63 7.33
CA LEU A 207 -7.56 4.91 8.72
C LEU A 207 -8.85 4.17 9.14
N PRO A 208 -9.94 4.13 8.33
CA PRO A 208 -11.09 3.27 8.64
C PRO A 208 -10.72 1.79 8.78
N LEU A 209 -9.83 1.28 7.93
CA LEU A 209 -9.35 -0.10 8.01
C LEU A 209 -8.46 -0.34 9.24
N GLN A 210 -7.72 0.67 9.70
CA GLN A 210 -7.01 0.62 10.98
C GLN A 210 -7.98 0.54 12.17
N PHE A 211 -9.10 1.28 12.13
CA PHE A 211 -10.14 1.16 13.16
C PHE A 211 -10.81 -0.22 13.13
N ALA A 212 -11.10 -0.76 11.94
CA ALA A 212 -11.56 -2.13 11.80
C ALA A 212 -10.55 -3.13 12.38
N SER A 213 -9.25 -2.92 12.12
CA SER A 213 -8.18 -3.75 12.68
C SER A 213 -8.12 -3.68 14.20
N ALA A 214 -8.22 -2.48 14.78
CA ALA A 214 -8.27 -2.29 16.23
C ALA A 214 -9.49 -2.99 16.83
N PHE A 215 -10.66 -2.86 16.20
CA PHE A 215 -11.86 -3.57 16.59
C PHE A 215 -11.66 -5.09 16.56
N ALA A 216 -11.06 -5.63 15.49
CA ALA A 216 -10.81 -7.06 15.36
C ALA A 216 -9.80 -7.60 16.38
N LEU A 217 -8.87 -6.79 16.87
CA LEU A 217 -7.97 -7.19 17.96
C LEU A 217 -8.70 -7.30 19.31
N LEU A 218 -9.73 -6.47 19.52
CA LEU A 218 -10.52 -6.42 20.74
C LEU A 218 -11.65 -7.46 20.75
N VAL A 219 -12.32 -7.64 19.61
CA VAL A 219 -13.49 -8.49 19.45
C VAL A 219 -13.10 -9.80 18.79
N PRO A 220 -13.34 -10.94 19.45
CA PRO A 220 -12.89 -12.21 18.92
C PRO A 220 -13.82 -12.76 17.82
N GLY A 221 -13.28 -13.57 16.91
CA GLY A 221 -14.04 -14.19 15.81
C GLY A 221 -14.13 -13.35 14.52
N CYS A 222 -13.35 -12.27 14.45
CA CYS A 222 -13.14 -11.50 13.23
C CYS A 222 -12.25 -12.27 12.23
N HIS A 223 -12.82 -13.31 11.62
CA HIS A 223 -12.13 -14.19 10.67
C HIS A 223 -11.61 -13.49 9.40
N TRP A 224 -12.07 -12.27 9.12
CA TRP A 224 -11.58 -11.41 8.04
C TRP A 224 -10.30 -10.64 8.37
N MET A 225 -9.88 -10.62 9.65
CA MET A 225 -8.72 -9.84 10.09
C MET A 225 -7.38 -10.33 9.50
N PRO A 226 -7.08 -11.64 9.45
CA PRO A 226 -5.86 -12.12 8.78
C PRO A 226 -5.77 -11.66 7.32
N ASP A 227 -6.87 -11.78 6.58
CA ASP A 227 -6.96 -11.32 5.20
C ASP A 227 -6.76 -9.80 5.09
N LEU A 228 -7.50 -9.02 5.89
CA LEU A 228 -7.39 -7.57 5.90
C LEU A 228 -5.96 -7.11 6.24
N SER A 229 -5.30 -7.77 7.19
CA SER A 229 -3.95 -7.42 7.61
C SER A 229 -2.93 -7.60 6.48
N VAL A 230 -3.03 -8.68 5.69
CA VAL A 230 -2.16 -8.93 4.53
C VAL A 230 -2.44 -7.92 3.41
N PHE A 231 -3.72 -7.64 3.14
CA PHE A 231 -4.11 -6.61 2.17
C PHE A 231 -3.54 -5.23 2.55
N MET A 232 -3.68 -4.84 3.83
CA MET A 232 -3.15 -3.60 4.38
C MET A 232 -1.62 -3.56 4.29
N ALA A 233 -0.95 -4.68 4.56
CA ALA A 233 0.49 -4.81 4.47
C ALA A 233 1.01 -4.49 3.06
N GLY A 234 0.38 -5.05 2.02
CA GLY A 234 0.72 -4.74 0.63
C GLY A 234 0.47 -3.27 0.26
N ALA A 235 -0.71 -2.76 0.61
CA ALA A 235 -1.09 -1.38 0.33
C ALA A 235 -0.11 -0.38 0.94
N MET A 236 0.27 -0.59 2.19
CA MET A 236 1.16 0.32 2.92
C MET A 236 2.60 0.22 2.45
N LEU A 237 3.11 -0.98 2.17
CA LEU A 237 4.48 -1.13 1.70
C LEU A 237 4.67 -0.47 0.33
N GLN A 238 3.76 -0.71 -0.61
CA GLN A 238 3.81 -0.08 -1.93
C GLN A 238 3.76 1.44 -1.83
N GLY A 239 2.80 1.98 -1.07
CA GLY A 239 2.64 3.43 -0.91
C GLY A 239 3.85 4.08 -0.23
N GLN A 240 4.42 3.43 0.79
CA GLN A 240 5.58 3.95 1.51
C GLN A 240 6.86 3.88 0.66
N VAL A 241 7.09 2.81 -0.10
CA VAL A 241 8.27 2.73 -0.97
C VAL A 241 8.21 3.81 -2.06
N ALA A 242 7.04 4.01 -2.67
CA ALA A 242 6.85 5.09 -3.64
C ALA A 242 7.05 6.48 -3.01
N HIS A 243 6.45 6.73 -1.83
CA HIS A 243 6.56 8.01 -1.12
C HIS A 243 7.98 8.32 -0.65
N ILE A 244 8.64 7.35 0.01
CA ILE A 244 10.01 7.49 0.52
C ILE A 244 10.96 7.73 -0.65
N GLY A 245 10.93 6.87 -1.67
CA GLY A 245 11.85 7.00 -2.78
C GLY A 245 11.61 8.30 -3.57
N ALA A 246 10.36 8.71 -3.78
CA ALA A 246 10.04 9.98 -4.44
C ALA A 246 10.52 11.19 -3.62
N SER A 247 10.51 11.11 -2.29
CA SER A 247 10.98 12.20 -1.42
C SER A 247 12.48 12.48 -1.55
N PHE A 248 13.28 11.51 -2.01
CA PHE A 248 14.72 11.67 -2.28
C PHE A 248 15.07 11.73 -3.77
N HIS A 249 14.11 11.47 -4.66
CA HIS A 249 14.40 11.24 -6.06
C HIS A 249 14.94 12.48 -6.79
N PRO A 250 15.91 12.34 -7.72
CA PRO A 250 16.43 13.46 -8.52
C PRO A 250 15.37 14.20 -9.35
N ARG A 251 14.29 13.51 -9.75
CA ARG A 251 13.14 14.12 -10.45
C ARG A 251 12.17 14.90 -9.54
N THR A 252 12.37 14.85 -8.23
CA THR A 252 11.68 15.72 -7.28
C THR A 252 12.50 17.01 -7.15
N PRO A 253 11.89 18.21 -7.23
CA PRO A 253 12.62 19.47 -7.09
C PRO A 253 13.40 19.52 -5.79
N TYR A 254 14.63 20.03 -5.80
CA TYR A 254 15.53 20.01 -4.64
C TYR A 254 14.90 20.58 -3.36
N VAL A 255 14.19 21.70 -3.48
CA VAL A 255 13.48 22.36 -2.36
C VAL A 255 12.32 21.54 -1.79
N MET A 256 11.85 20.53 -2.54
CA MET A 256 10.76 19.63 -2.15
C MET A 256 11.28 18.28 -1.64
N ARG A 257 12.60 18.03 -1.68
CA ARG A 257 13.18 16.80 -1.13
C ARG A 257 13.30 16.92 0.39
N VAL A 258 13.52 15.78 1.05
CA VAL A 258 13.80 15.75 2.49
C VAL A 258 15.05 16.61 2.78
N PRO A 259 14.95 17.63 3.66
CA PRO A 259 16.09 18.48 3.99
C PRO A 259 17.25 17.67 4.60
N PRO A 260 18.52 17.98 4.30
CA PRO A 260 19.69 17.20 4.74
C PRO A 260 20.05 17.41 6.22
N GLU A 261 19.09 17.82 7.05
CA GLU A 261 19.31 18.02 8.49
C GLU A 261 19.13 16.69 9.25
N PRO A 262 20.03 16.34 10.19
CA PRO A 262 19.93 15.07 10.92
C PRO A 262 18.60 14.86 11.64
N ALA A 263 18.05 15.90 12.28
CA ALA A 263 16.77 15.81 12.97
C ALA A 263 15.59 15.54 12.02
N SER A 264 15.62 16.16 10.85
CA SER A 264 14.63 15.99 9.79
C SER A 264 14.67 14.57 9.22
N TRP A 265 15.88 14.03 8.97
CA TRP A 265 16.07 12.65 8.52
C TRP A 265 15.60 11.61 9.54
N VAL A 266 15.96 11.78 10.81
CA VAL A 266 15.54 10.87 11.88
C VAL A 266 14.02 10.85 11.97
N THR A 267 13.38 12.02 11.97
CA THR A 267 11.91 12.13 12.01
C THR A 267 11.28 11.50 10.78
N PHE A 268 11.80 11.81 9.59
CA PHE A 268 11.32 11.26 8.33
C PHE A 268 11.37 9.74 8.32
N TRP A 269 12.52 9.14 8.65
CA TRP A 269 12.69 7.70 8.65
C TRP A 269 11.86 7.03 9.75
N ALA A 270 11.81 7.60 10.96
CA ALA A 270 11.00 7.05 12.04
C ALA A 270 9.51 6.95 11.66
N VAL A 271 8.94 8.03 11.10
CA VAL A 271 7.52 8.05 10.72
C VAL A 271 7.26 7.11 9.54
N ASN A 272 8.07 7.18 8.48
CA ASN A 272 7.82 6.38 7.27
C ASN A 272 8.09 4.88 7.50
N LEU A 273 9.12 4.50 8.25
CA LEU A 273 9.37 3.09 8.57
C LEU A 273 8.31 2.52 9.52
N LEU A 274 7.82 3.30 10.48
CA LEU A 274 6.71 2.87 11.34
C LEU A 274 5.47 2.54 10.50
N VAL A 275 5.14 3.42 9.55
CA VAL A 275 3.99 3.27 8.66
C VAL A 275 4.20 2.13 7.63
N ALA A 276 5.44 1.88 7.19
CA ALA A 276 5.76 0.82 6.23
C ALA A 276 5.79 -0.58 6.87
N LEU A 277 6.46 -0.71 8.02
CA LEU A 277 6.77 -1.99 8.67
C LEU A 277 5.70 -2.44 9.65
N GLY A 278 5.02 -1.50 10.33
CA GLY A 278 3.95 -1.82 11.28
C GLY A 278 2.86 -2.74 10.71
N PRO A 279 2.34 -2.49 9.49
CA PRO A 279 1.37 -3.38 8.85
C PRO A 279 1.93 -4.77 8.53
N GLN A 280 3.23 -4.88 8.22
CA GLN A 280 3.89 -6.18 7.94
C GLN A 280 3.93 -7.03 9.21
N PHE A 281 4.32 -6.44 10.34
CA PHE A 281 4.36 -7.12 11.62
C PHE A 281 2.95 -7.49 12.11
N LEU A 282 1.96 -6.63 11.87
CA LEU A 282 0.57 -6.93 12.19
C LEU A 282 0.06 -8.11 11.36
N ALA A 283 0.36 -8.14 10.06
CA ALA A 283 0.00 -9.25 9.19
C ALA A 283 0.66 -10.56 9.64
N TYR A 284 1.97 -10.52 9.93
CA TYR A 284 2.69 -11.67 10.47
C TYR A 284 2.06 -12.21 11.76
N ARG A 285 1.68 -11.31 12.69
CA ARG A 285 0.96 -11.69 13.92
C ARG A 285 -0.40 -12.30 13.65
N CYS A 286 -1.20 -11.72 12.76
CA CYS A 286 -2.56 -12.18 12.48
C CYS A 286 -2.59 -13.52 11.73
N GLN A 287 -1.57 -13.79 10.90
CA GLN A 287 -1.40 -15.06 10.20
C GLN A 287 -0.78 -16.16 11.09
N GLY A 288 0.15 -15.81 11.99
CA GLY A 288 0.83 -16.77 12.85
C GLY A 288 -0.01 -17.32 14.02
N ASP A 289 -1.03 -16.58 14.46
CA ASP A 289 -1.94 -16.99 15.55
C ASP A 289 -3.37 -16.56 15.19
N THR A 290 -4.00 -17.41 14.37
CA THR A 290 -5.36 -17.25 13.82
C THR A 290 -6.46 -17.64 14.80
N ASP A 291 -6.11 -18.33 15.88
CA ASP A 291 -6.99 -18.91 16.89
C ASP A 291 -8.00 -17.91 17.45
N PHE A 292 -7.53 -16.70 17.77
CA PHE A 292 -8.39 -15.64 18.28
C PHE A 292 -9.43 -15.15 17.23
N PHE A 293 -9.05 -15.17 15.96
CA PHE A 293 -9.86 -14.69 14.83
C PHE A 293 -10.77 -15.77 14.25
N ALA A 294 -10.44 -17.04 14.48
CA ALA A 294 -11.15 -18.21 13.98
C ALA A 294 -12.63 -18.24 14.38
N LEU A 295 -13.46 -18.84 13.52
CA LEU A 295 -14.88 -19.07 13.82
C LEU A 295 -15.04 -20.10 14.93
N ARG A 296 -16.05 -19.94 15.79
CA ARG A 296 -16.41 -21.00 16.75
C ARG A 296 -16.98 -22.21 16.03
N SER A 297 -16.54 -23.40 16.44
CA SER A 297 -17.12 -24.66 16.00
C SER A 297 -18.63 -24.70 16.29
N VAL A 298 -19.38 -25.43 15.46
CA VAL A 298 -20.85 -25.53 15.55
C VAL A 298 -21.31 -26.17 16.88
N GLY A 299 -20.47 -26.99 17.51
CA GLY A 299 -20.77 -27.62 18.81
C GLY A 299 -20.96 -26.65 19.97
N ASP A 300 -20.22 -25.53 19.97
CA ASP A 300 -20.27 -24.52 21.05
C ASP A 300 -21.35 -23.45 20.86
N ARG A 301 -22.02 -23.37 19.70
CA ARG A 301 -23.11 -22.39 19.47
C ARG A 301 -24.42 -22.78 20.14
N LYS A 302 -24.57 -24.04 20.56
CA LYS A 302 -25.78 -24.54 21.24
C LYS A 302 -25.79 -24.30 22.75
N LEU A 303 -24.72 -23.72 23.31
CA LEU A 303 -24.51 -23.55 24.76
C LEU A 303 -24.43 -22.09 25.22
N SER A 304 -24.84 -21.12 24.38
CA SER A 304 -24.89 -19.69 24.72
C SER A 304 -26.31 -19.15 24.67
#